data_AF-A0A3Q9FBD8-F1
#
_entry.id   AF-A0A3Q9FBD8-F1
#
_cell.length_a   1.000
_cell.length_b   1.000
_cell.length_c   1.000
_cell.angle_alpha   90.00
_cell.angle_beta   90.00
_cell.angle_gamma   90.00
#
_symmetry.space_group_name_H-M   'P 1'
#
loop_
_entity.id
_entity.type
_entity.pdbx_description
1 polymer ?
#
loop_
_entity_poly.entity_id
_entity_poly.type
_entity_poly.pdbx_seq_one_letter_code
_entity_poly.pdbx_strand_id
1 'polypeptide(L)'
;VFWRIFLFYFLSLTFIGLLVPYTSNDLLGGGGTSASPFVIAIKNGGIKALPSIFNAVILIAVLSVGNSAVYGCSRTIQSLGMQGLAPAFFGYVDRKGRPLMGIFCSAVFGLLCFLSAYRRQDEVFAWLLSVSGLATIFLWFNIGLCHVRFRLALHLHGRSTDELVFTAVTGIYGSLYSMALLLVVLGVQFWVALFPIGLGANAKAFFQNYLGSVVILVFYAAHKLWTRNWRLYVPLAEIDLDSGRREADMEIIRKEIEEAHAALRAKPFYARLWDYWC
;
A
#
# COMPACT_ATOMS: atom_id res chain seq x y z
N VAL A 1 10.17 7.07 -12.27
CA VAL A 1 9.93 6.10 -11.15
C VAL A 1 10.32 4.69 -11.55
N PHE A 2 10.05 4.30 -12.80
CA PHE A 2 10.34 2.98 -13.34
C PHE A 2 11.81 2.56 -13.18
N TRP A 3 12.76 3.40 -13.63
CA TRP A 3 14.20 3.11 -13.51
C TRP A 3 14.67 2.87 -12.08
N ARG A 4 14.10 3.62 -11.13
CA ARG A 4 14.37 3.44 -9.71
C ARG A 4 13.88 2.07 -9.24
N ILE A 5 12.68 1.65 -9.63
CA ILE A 5 12.16 0.32 -9.28
C ILE A 5 13.01 -0.77 -9.94
N PHE A 6 13.31 -0.65 -11.23
CA PHE A 6 14.10 -1.65 -11.95
C PHE A 6 15.51 -1.81 -11.37
N LEU A 7 16.26 -0.71 -11.23
CA LEU A 7 17.65 -0.75 -10.77
C LEU A 7 17.75 -1.11 -9.28
N PHE A 8 16.91 -0.54 -8.42
CA PHE A 8 17.04 -0.77 -6.98
C PHE A 8 16.31 -2.02 -6.48
N TYR A 9 15.32 -2.55 -7.20
CA TYR A 9 14.59 -3.76 -6.80
C TYR A 9 14.96 -4.95 -7.67
N PHE A 10 14.72 -4.90 -8.98
CA PHE A 10 14.96 -6.06 -9.84
C PHE A 10 16.43 -6.44 -9.92
N LEU A 11 17.31 -5.49 -10.22
CA LEU A 11 18.73 -5.75 -10.35
C LEU A 11 19.38 -6.16 -9.02
N SER A 12 19.03 -5.48 -7.92
CA SER A 12 19.55 -5.83 -6.59
C SER A 12 19.10 -7.22 -6.12
N LEU A 13 17.83 -7.57 -6.32
CA LEU A 13 17.30 -8.91 -5.99
C LEU A 13 17.91 -9.99 -6.89
N THR A 14 18.21 -9.67 -8.15
CA THR A 14 18.89 -10.59 -9.07
C THR A 14 20.29 -10.93 -8.55
N PHE A 15 21.06 -9.91 -8.15
CA PHE A 15 22.39 -10.14 -7.57
C PHE A 15 22.33 -10.92 -6.25
N ILE A 16 21.36 -10.64 -5.38
CA ILE A 16 21.18 -11.42 -4.15
C ILE A 16 20.85 -12.88 -4.47
N GLY A 17 19.94 -13.13 -5.43
CA GLY A 17 19.56 -14.48 -5.84
C GLY A 17 20.73 -15.29 -6.39
N LEU A 18 21.73 -14.62 -6.97
CA LEU A 18 22.97 -15.26 -7.44
C LEU A 18 23.99 -15.47 -6.31
N LEU A 19 24.01 -14.60 -5.29
CA LEU A 19 25.02 -14.60 -4.22
C LEU A 19 24.61 -15.38 -2.96
N VAL A 20 23.30 -15.56 -2.73
CA VAL A 20 22.77 -16.21 -1.53
C VAL A 20 21.97 -17.44 -1.94
N PRO A 21 22.41 -18.65 -1.55
CA PRO A 21 21.66 -19.86 -1.83
C PRO A 21 20.34 -19.87 -1.05
N TYR A 22 19.26 -20.31 -1.71
CA TYR A 22 17.92 -20.42 -1.11
C TYR A 22 17.85 -21.40 0.08
N THR A 23 18.86 -22.25 0.25
CA THR A 23 19.01 -23.22 1.35
C THR A 23 19.77 -22.67 2.57
N SER A 24 20.15 -21.39 2.57
CA SER A 24 20.91 -20.81 3.68
C SER A 24 20.09 -20.76 4.98
N ASN A 25 20.65 -21.29 6.07
CA ASN A 25 20.04 -21.28 7.41
C ASN A 25 19.94 -19.89 8.04
N ASP A 26 20.68 -18.90 7.53
CA ASP A 26 20.64 -17.52 8.02
C ASP A 26 19.46 -16.70 7.42
N LEU A 27 18.73 -17.27 6.46
CA LEU A 27 17.51 -16.65 5.92
C LEU A 27 16.35 -16.72 6.91
N LEU A 28 15.36 -15.83 6.72
CA LEU A 28 14.12 -15.81 7.49
C LEU A 28 13.41 -17.17 7.41
N GLY A 29 13.24 -17.83 8.56
CA GLY A 29 12.68 -19.20 8.66
C GLY A 29 13.72 -20.33 8.63
N GLY A 30 15.01 -20.01 8.45
CA GLY A 30 16.12 -20.92 8.71
C GLY A 30 16.45 -20.98 10.21
N GLY A 31 17.09 -22.07 10.66
CA GLY A 31 17.44 -22.27 12.08
C GLY A 31 18.54 -21.34 12.62
N GLY A 32 19.04 -20.42 11.82
CA GLY A 32 20.14 -19.50 12.14
C GLY A 32 19.67 -18.11 12.61
N THR A 33 20.58 -17.14 12.58
CA THR A 33 20.26 -15.75 12.92
C THR A 33 19.56 -15.13 11.72
N SER A 34 18.23 -14.98 11.78
CA SER A 34 17.42 -14.40 10.70
C SER A 34 17.98 -13.04 10.25
N ALA A 35 18.77 -13.06 9.19
CA ALA A 35 19.52 -11.92 8.69
C ALA A 35 19.00 -11.49 7.32
N SER A 36 19.13 -10.19 7.03
CA SER A 36 18.80 -9.68 5.70
C SER A 36 19.66 -10.38 4.63
N PRO A 37 19.08 -10.85 3.51
CA PRO A 37 19.85 -11.46 2.42
C PRO A 37 21.00 -10.58 1.90
N PHE A 38 20.84 -9.25 1.95
CA PHE A 38 21.91 -8.30 1.62
C PHE A 38 23.11 -8.44 2.58
N VAL A 39 22.84 -8.62 3.87
CA VAL A 39 23.88 -8.78 4.90
C VAL A 39 24.57 -10.14 4.77
N ILE A 40 23.81 -11.19 4.44
CA ILE A 40 24.35 -12.54 4.18
C ILE A 40 25.28 -12.51 2.96
N ALA A 41 24.89 -11.87 1.86
CA ALA A 41 25.73 -11.74 0.66
C ALA A 41 27.07 -11.05 0.97
N ILE A 42 27.03 -9.97 1.77
CA ILE A 42 28.23 -9.23 2.17
C ILE A 42 29.13 -10.06 3.09
N LYS A 43 28.53 -10.81 4.04
CA LYS A 43 29.25 -11.71 4.94
C LYS A 43 29.93 -12.84 4.17
N ASN A 44 29.24 -13.42 3.18
CA ASN A 44 29.81 -14.43 2.26
C ASN A 44 30.96 -13.85 1.43
N GLY A 45 30.87 -12.57 1.05
CA GLY A 45 31.95 -11.83 0.38
C GLY A 45 33.17 -11.52 1.26
N GLY A 46 33.17 -11.89 2.55
CA GLY A 46 34.33 -11.76 3.45
C GLY A 46 34.63 -10.34 3.96
N ILE A 47 33.75 -9.36 3.72
CA ILE A 47 33.96 -7.96 4.12
C ILE A 47 33.52 -7.78 5.58
N LYS A 48 34.47 -7.52 6.50
CA LYS A 48 34.21 -7.55 7.95
C LYS A 48 33.39 -6.35 8.49
N ALA A 49 33.62 -5.14 7.99
CA ALA A 49 32.99 -3.93 8.53
C ALA A 49 31.61 -3.61 7.92
N LEU A 50 31.40 -4.03 6.67
CA LEU A 50 30.25 -3.65 5.86
C LEU A 50 28.90 -4.21 6.37
N PRO A 51 28.80 -5.44 6.93
CA PRO A 51 27.57 -5.96 7.54
C PRO A 51 26.98 -5.05 8.62
N SER A 52 27.82 -4.52 9.51
CA SER A 52 27.38 -3.66 10.61
C SER A 52 26.87 -2.31 10.10
N ILE A 53 27.53 -1.74 9.10
CA ILE A 53 27.10 -0.49 8.45
C ILE A 53 25.74 -0.71 7.78
N PHE A 54 25.57 -1.80 7.03
CA PHE A 54 24.30 -2.13 6.38
C PHE A 54 23.17 -2.35 7.39
N ASN A 55 23.43 -3.05 8.49
CA ASN A 55 22.45 -3.20 9.57
C ASN A 55 22.03 -1.86 10.17
N ALA A 56 22.98 -0.93 10.39
CA ALA A 56 22.65 0.42 10.87
C ALA A 56 21.79 1.20 9.86
N VAL A 57 22.10 1.12 8.57
CA VAL A 57 21.30 1.76 7.50
C VAL A 57 19.89 1.16 7.44
N ILE A 58 19.76 -0.17 7.53
CA ILE A 58 18.46 -0.85 7.57
C ILE A 58 17.66 -0.37 8.78
N LEU A 59 18.29 -0.25 9.95
CA LEU A 59 17.62 0.23 11.17
C LEU A 59 17.08 1.66 10.99
N ILE A 60 17.89 2.56 10.44
CA ILE A 60 17.47 3.94 10.15
C ILE A 60 16.32 3.95 9.13
N ALA A 61 16.38 3.12 8.10
CA ALA A 61 15.34 3.01 7.09
C ALA A 61 14.01 2.50 7.69
N VAL A 62 14.05 1.48 8.55
CA VAL A 62 12.88 0.94 9.24
C VAL A 62 12.28 1.98 10.18
N LEU A 63 13.10 2.72 10.93
CA LEU A 63 12.63 3.82 11.78
C LEU A 63 11.93 4.93 10.98
N SER A 64 12.49 5.28 9.82
CA SER A 64 11.89 6.27 8.91
C SER A 64 10.52 5.81 8.38
N VAL A 65 10.43 4.57 7.91
CA VAL A 65 9.16 3.98 7.45
C VAL A 65 8.15 3.89 8.58
N GLY A 66 8.57 3.52 9.80
CA GLY A 66 7.72 3.48 10.97
C GLY A 66 7.12 4.85 11.32
N ASN A 67 7.93 5.91 11.29
CA ASN A 67 7.45 7.27 11.52
C ASN A 67 6.43 7.72 10.44
N SER A 68 6.70 7.41 9.17
CA SER A 68 5.77 7.68 8.06
C SER A 68 4.46 6.91 8.20
N ALA A 69 4.50 5.65 8.63
CA ALA A 69 3.31 4.82 8.85
C ALA A 69 2.42 5.37 9.96
N VAL A 70 3.00 5.82 11.09
CA VAL A 70 2.24 6.48 12.18
C VAL A 70 1.63 7.80 11.70
N TYR A 71 2.38 8.59 10.95
CA TYR A 71 1.91 9.84 10.35
C TYR A 71 0.72 9.62 9.40
N GLY A 72 0.79 8.59 8.55
CA GLY A 72 -0.25 8.22 7.60
C GLY A 72 -1.51 7.69 8.30
N CYS A 73 -1.35 6.70 9.18
CA CYS A 73 -2.46 6.08 9.91
C CYS A 73 -3.26 7.11 10.71
N SER A 74 -2.57 7.98 11.46
CA SER A 74 -3.23 8.96 12.33
C SER A 74 -4.08 9.98 11.57
N ARG A 75 -3.67 10.39 10.37
CA ARG A 75 -4.45 11.29 9.50
C ARG A 75 -5.59 10.59 8.79
N THR A 76 -5.40 9.35 8.36
CA THR A 76 -6.48 8.57 7.75
C THR A 76 -7.63 8.38 8.74
N ILE A 77 -7.32 8.01 10.00
CA ILE A 77 -8.31 7.88 11.07
C ILE A 77 -9.00 9.23 11.36
N GLN A 78 -8.23 10.31 11.43
CA GLN A 78 -8.79 11.65 11.66
C GLN A 78 -9.71 12.11 10.52
N SER A 79 -9.34 11.84 9.27
CA SER A 79 -10.19 12.12 8.10
C SER A 79 -11.51 11.34 8.16
N LEU A 80 -11.48 10.07 8.59
CA LEU A 80 -12.70 9.29 8.82
C LEU A 80 -13.59 9.90 9.91
N GLY A 81 -12.99 10.39 11.00
CA GLY A 81 -13.73 11.09 12.07
C GLY A 81 -14.37 12.39 11.61
N MET A 82 -13.65 13.20 10.82
CA MET A 82 -14.14 14.47 10.27
C MET A 82 -15.29 14.28 9.27
N GLN A 83 -15.28 13.19 8.51
CA GLN A 83 -16.34 12.83 7.55
C GLN A 83 -17.54 12.14 8.20
N GLY A 84 -17.54 11.94 9.53
CA GLY A 84 -18.60 11.21 10.23
C GLY A 84 -18.62 9.70 9.95
N LEU A 85 -17.57 9.15 9.33
CA LEU A 85 -17.41 7.73 9.03
C LEU A 85 -16.84 6.94 10.23
N ALA A 86 -16.27 7.64 11.20
CA ALA A 86 -15.81 7.10 12.48
C ALA A 86 -16.39 7.93 13.64
N PRO A 87 -16.36 7.43 14.89
CA PRO A 87 -16.76 8.21 16.06
C PRO A 87 -16.12 9.60 16.11
N ALA A 88 -16.90 10.62 16.50
CA ALA A 88 -16.48 12.03 16.45
C ALA A 88 -15.18 12.33 17.22
N PHE A 89 -14.86 11.55 18.25
CA PHE A 89 -13.61 11.72 19.00
C PHE A 89 -12.35 11.46 18.14
N PHE A 90 -12.43 10.66 17.07
CA PHE A 90 -11.33 10.46 16.15
C PHE A 90 -11.00 11.72 15.31
N GLY A 91 -11.96 12.63 15.16
CA GLY A 91 -11.76 13.91 14.47
C GLY A 91 -11.00 14.95 15.30
N TYR A 92 -10.70 14.68 16.58
CA TYR A 92 -10.03 15.63 17.46
C TYR A 92 -8.58 15.92 17.02
N VAL A 93 -8.25 17.20 16.92
CA VAL A 93 -6.90 17.70 16.60
C VAL A 93 -6.44 18.64 17.70
N ASP A 94 -5.23 18.41 18.21
CA ASP A 94 -4.58 19.29 19.20
C ASP A 94 -4.24 20.67 18.59
N ARG A 95 -3.99 21.67 19.44
CA ARG A 95 -3.59 23.04 19.07
C ARG A 95 -2.37 23.09 18.14
N LYS A 96 -1.53 22.05 18.16
CA LYS A 96 -0.36 21.91 17.27
C LYS A 96 -0.67 21.19 15.95
N GLY A 97 -1.93 20.96 15.61
CA GLY A 97 -2.35 20.29 14.38
C GLY A 97 -2.16 18.75 14.41
N ARG A 98 -2.11 18.15 15.60
CA ARG A 98 -1.79 16.72 15.77
C ARG A 98 -3.05 15.89 16.07
N PRO A 99 -3.39 14.86 15.27
CA PRO A 99 -4.51 13.97 15.55
C PRO A 99 -4.16 12.97 16.67
N LEU A 100 -4.39 13.35 17.93
CA LEU A 100 -3.95 12.57 19.10
C LEU A 100 -4.58 11.18 19.15
N MET A 101 -5.86 11.04 18.83
CA MET A 101 -6.55 9.74 18.87
C MET A 101 -6.01 8.79 17.80
N GLY A 102 -5.69 9.30 16.61
CA GLY A 102 -5.05 8.51 15.56
C GLY A 102 -3.64 8.04 15.93
N ILE A 103 -2.87 8.90 16.61
CA ILE A 103 -1.53 8.55 17.14
C ILE A 103 -1.67 7.48 18.24
N PHE A 104 -2.62 7.67 19.16
CA PHE A 104 -2.87 6.71 20.25
C PHE A 104 -3.25 5.33 19.70
N CYS A 105 -4.17 5.25 18.72
CA CYS A 105 -4.48 3.99 18.06
C CYS A 105 -3.23 3.35 17.42
N SER A 106 -2.43 4.13 16.71
CA SER A 106 -1.18 3.63 16.12
C SER A 106 -0.21 3.12 17.18
N ALA A 107 -0.12 3.79 18.33
CA ALA A 107 0.73 3.38 19.46
C ALA A 107 0.23 2.09 20.12
N VAL A 108 -1.09 1.90 20.27
CA VAL A 108 -1.68 0.66 20.79
C VAL A 108 -1.34 -0.53 19.88
N PHE A 109 -1.48 -0.38 18.56
CA PHE A 109 -1.02 -1.41 17.62
C PHE A 109 0.50 -1.56 17.64
N GLY A 110 1.24 -0.48 17.90
CA GLY A 110 2.69 -0.50 18.11
C GLY A 110 3.12 -1.38 19.28
N LEU A 111 2.29 -1.56 20.32
CA LEU A 111 2.57 -2.48 21.44
C LEU A 111 2.69 -3.94 20.98
N LEU A 112 2.19 -4.30 19.78
CA LEU A 112 2.43 -5.61 19.18
C LEU A 112 3.92 -5.87 18.96
N CYS A 113 4.80 -4.86 19.02
CA CYS A 113 6.25 -5.05 18.98
C CYS A 113 6.78 -5.93 20.12
N PHE A 114 6.08 -6.00 21.28
CA PHE A 114 6.44 -6.89 22.37
C PHE A 114 6.36 -8.38 21.99
N LEU A 115 5.67 -8.71 20.90
CA LEU A 115 5.64 -10.07 20.35
C LEU A 115 7.00 -10.52 19.80
N SER A 116 7.96 -9.59 19.61
CA SER A 116 9.36 -9.96 19.33
C SER A 116 10.04 -10.72 20.46
N ALA A 117 9.57 -10.58 21.71
CA ALA A 117 10.08 -11.35 22.85
C ALA A 117 9.40 -12.73 22.99
N TYR A 118 8.43 -13.06 22.13
CA TYR A 118 7.67 -14.31 22.22
C TYR A 118 8.41 -15.48 21.57
N ARG A 119 8.29 -16.68 22.15
CA ARG A 119 8.98 -17.90 21.68
C ARG A 119 8.67 -18.30 20.23
N ARG A 120 7.53 -17.88 19.68
CA ARG A 120 7.14 -18.12 18.28
C ARG A 120 6.95 -16.81 17.51
N GLN A 121 7.92 -15.90 17.63
CA GLN A 121 7.91 -14.61 16.94
C GLN A 121 7.71 -14.75 15.42
N ASP A 122 8.31 -15.77 14.79
CA ASP A 122 8.26 -15.95 13.34
C ASP A 122 6.85 -16.30 12.86
N GLU A 123 6.14 -17.14 13.64
CA GLU A 123 4.74 -17.48 13.38
C GLU A 123 3.89 -16.21 13.46
N VAL A 124 3.99 -15.44 14.54
CA VAL A 124 3.21 -14.22 14.72
C VAL A 124 3.54 -13.16 13.65
N PHE A 125 4.82 -13.01 13.29
CA PHE A 125 5.24 -12.11 12.23
C PHE A 125 4.63 -12.50 10.88
N ALA A 126 4.62 -13.79 10.55
CA ALA A 126 3.97 -14.28 9.33
C ALA A 126 2.47 -13.95 9.31
N TRP A 127 1.77 -14.07 10.44
CA TRP A 127 0.35 -13.69 10.54
C TRP A 127 0.14 -12.19 10.30
N LEU A 128 0.96 -11.33 10.92
CA LEU A 128 0.89 -9.87 10.72
C LEU A 128 1.20 -9.48 9.27
N LEU A 129 2.19 -10.13 8.66
CA LEU A 129 2.57 -9.92 7.27
C LEU A 129 1.43 -10.30 6.32
N SER A 130 0.77 -11.44 6.54
CA SER A 130 -0.39 -11.87 5.75
C SER A 130 -1.57 -10.91 5.87
N VAL A 131 -1.85 -10.40 7.08
CA VAL A 131 -2.89 -9.37 7.29
C VAL A 131 -2.57 -8.09 6.51
N SER A 132 -1.34 -7.58 6.61
CA SER A 132 -0.90 -6.38 5.91
C SER A 132 -0.93 -6.54 4.38
N GLY A 133 -0.50 -7.69 3.88
CA GLY A 133 -0.50 -8.00 2.44
C GLY A 133 -1.91 -8.02 1.85
N LEU A 134 -2.83 -8.74 2.51
CA LEU A 134 -4.23 -8.76 2.10
C LEU A 134 -4.89 -7.39 2.20
N ALA A 135 -4.67 -6.65 3.29
CA ALA A 135 -5.18 -5.29 3.43
C ALA A 135 -4.74 -4.37 2.28
N THR A 136 -3.50 -4.52 1.81
CA THR A 136 -2.99 -3.76 0.67
C THR A 136 -3.72 -4.12 -0.63
N ILE A 137 -3.98 -5.40 -0.89
CA ILE A 137 -4.75 -5.85 -2.06
C ILE A 137 -6.16 -5.22 -2.06
N PHE A 138 -6.87 -5.30 -0.93
CA PHE A 138 -8.20 -4.70 -0.79
C PHE A 138 -8.16 -3.17 -0.94
N LEU A 139 -7.15 -2.50 -0.38
CA LEU A 139 -6.97 -1.05 -0.51
C LEU A 139 -6.86 -0.65 -1.99
N TRP A 140 -5.97 -1.28 -2.76
CA TRP A 140 -5.80 -0.98 -4.18
C TRP A 140 -7.04 -1.31 -5.01
N PHE A 141 -7.73 -2.40 -4.68
CA PHE A 141 -9.00 -2.73 -5.32
C PHE A 141 -10.05 -1.64 -5.09
N ASN A 142 -10.19 -1.16 -3.84
CA ASN A 142 -11.12 -0.07 -3.50
C ASN A 142 -10.74 1.25 -4.18
N ILE A 143 -9.44 1.57 -4.29
CA ILE A 143 -8.98 2.76 -5.03
C ILE A 143 -9.40 2.66 -6.51
N GLY A 144 -9.20 1.49 -7.14
CA GLY A 144 -9.64 1.24 -8.51
C GLY A 144 -11.16 1.40 -8.66
N LEU A 145 -11.93 0.83 -7.74
CA LEU A 145 -13.39 0.92 -7.74
C LEU A 145 -13.87 2.38 -7.58
N CYS A 146 -13.29 3.13 -6.65
CA CYS A 146 -13.58 4.55 -6.45
C CYS A 146 -13.29 5.35 -7.72
N HIS A 147 -12.17 5.09 -8.40
CA HIS A 147 -11.83 5.78 -9.64
C HIS A 147 -12.83 5.47 -10.77
N VAL A 148 -13.23 4.21 -10.96
CA VAL A 148 -14.24 3.83 -11.96
C VAL A 148 -15.59 4.50 -11.65
N ARG A 149 -16.04 4.48 -10.39
CA ARG A 149 -17.30 5.10 -9.98
C ARG A 149 -17.27 6.62 -10.12
N PHE A 150 -16.16 7.26 -9.77
CA PHE A 150 -15.95 8.69 -9.97
C PHE A 150 -16.09 9.09 -11.44
N ARG A 151 -15.48 8.34 -12.35
CA ARG A 151 -15.57 8.59 -13.79
C ARG A 151 -16.99 8.39 -14.33
N LEU A 152 -17.72 7.40 -13.83
CA LEU A 152 -19.12 7.18 -14.18
C LEU A 152 -20.03 8.29 -13.65
N ALA A 153 -19.81 8.76 -12.42
CA ALA A 153 -20.55 9.89 -11.85
C ALA A 153 -20.33 11.17 -12.67
N LEU A 154 -19.09 11.46 -13.02
CA LEU A 154 -18.72 12.61 -13.86
C LEU A 154 -19.49 12.61 -15.19
N HIS A 155 -19.53 11.45 -15.85
CA HIS A 155 -20.25 11.29 -17.11
C HIS A 155 -21.77 11.44 -16.95
N LEU A 156 -22.36 10.89 -15.87
CA LEU A 156 -23.78 11.01 -15.58
C LEU A 156 -24.21 12.46 -15.30
N HIS A 157 -23.35 13.26 -14.67
CA HIS A 157 -23.59 14.68 -14.44
C HIS A 157 -23.26 15.56 -15.66
N GLY A 158 -22.99 14.95 -16.83
CA GLY A 158 -22.72 15.66 -18.08
C GLY A 158 -21.40 16.42 -18.10
N ARG A 159 -20.48 16.11 -17.19
CA ARG A 159 -19.17 16.78 -17.07
C ARG A 159 -18.11 16.01 -17.86
N SER A 160 -17.22 16.75 -18.52
CA SER A 160 -16.08 16.17 -19.23
C SER A 160 -14.88 16.02 -18.31
N THR A 161 -13.92 15.21 -18.74
CA THR A 161 -12.67 15.01 -17.99
C THR A 161 -11.72 16.18 -18.08
N ASP A 162 -12.08 17.20 -18.87
CA ASP A 162 -11.25 18.37 -19.12
C ASP A 162 -11.29 19.37 -17.98
N GLU A 163 -12.22 19.19 -17.02
CA GLU A 163 -12.25 19.93 -15.76
C GLU A 163 -11.31 19.38 -14.68
N LEU A 164 -10.68 18.23 -14.94
CA LEU A 164 -9.77 17.56 -14.01
C LEU A 164 -8.34 18.04 -14.25
N VAL A 165 -7.66 18.46 -13.18
CA VAL A 165 -6.25 18.86 -13.19
C VAL A 165 -5.35 17.72 -13.70
N PHE A 166 -5.71 16.48 -13.38
CA PHE A 166 -4.98 15.31 -13.80
C PHE A 166 -5.94 14.23 -14.31
N THR A 167 -5.63 13.68 -15.47
CA THR A 167 -6.35 12.56 -16.06
C THR A 167 -5.44 11.35 -16.13
N ALA A 168 -5.96 10.18 -15.73
CA ALA A 168 -5.20 8.94 -15.83
C ALA A 168 -4.93 8.60 -17.31
N VAL A 169 -3.65 8.35 -17.65
CA VAL A 169 -3.20 8.06 -19.03
C VAL A 169 -3.97 6.90 -19.65
N THR A 170 -4.24 5.84 -18.88
CA THR A 170 -4.97 4.65 -19.32
C THR A 170 -6.48 4.73 -19.08
N GLY A 171 -6.97 5.86 -18.54
CA GLY A 171 -8.38 6.07 -18.20
C GLY A 171 -8.98 4.98 -17.30
N ILE A 172 -10.25 4.66 -17.57
CA ILE A 172 -11.04 3.64 -16.84
C ILE A 172 -10.48 2.22 -17.07
N TYR A 173 -9.99 1.93 -18.28
CA TYR A 173 -9.51 0.59 -18.64
C TYR A 173 -8.32 0.14 -17.79
N GLY A 174 -7.40 1.05 -17.44
CA GLY A 174 -6.30 0.72 -16.53
C GLY A 174 -6.78 0.32 -15.13
N SER A 175 -7.83 0.97 -14.63
CA SER A 175 -8.44 0.60 -13.33
C SER A 175 -9.20 -0.71 -13.39
N LEU A 176 -9.91 -0.99 -14.48
CA LEU A 176 -10.58 -2.28 -14.66
C LEU A 176 -9.56 -3.42 -14.75
N TYR A 177 -8.46 -3.21 -15.48
CA TYR A 177 -7.37 -4.17 -15.58
C TYR A 177 -6.73 -4.45 -14.22
N SER A 178 -6.38 -3.41 -13.45
CA SER A 178 -5.78 -3.59 -12.13
C SER A 178 -6.72 -4.28 -11.15
N MET A 179 -8.02 -3.93 -11.15
CA MET A 179 -9.03 -4.61 -10.35
C MET A 179 -9.18 -6.08 -10.72
N ALA A 180 -9.23 -6.40 -12.02
CA ALA A 180 -9.31 -7.78 -12.49
C ALA A 180 -8.09 -8.60 -12.07
N LEU A 181 -6.88 -8.03 -12.21
CA LEU A 181 -5.65 -8.66 -11.77
C LEU A 181 -5.65 -8.92 -10.26
N LEU A 182 -6.07 -7.94 -9.45
CA LEU A 182 -6.15 -8.09 -7.99
C LEU A 182 -7.17 -9.16 -7.58
N LEU A 183 -8.28 -9.29 -8.30
CA LEU A 183 -9.26 -10.38 -8.09
C LEU A 183 -8.65 -11.75 -8.38
N VAL A 184 -7.90 -11.88 -9.48
CA VAL A 184 -7.18 -13.13 -9.80
C VAL A 184 -6.17 -13.46 -8.71
N VAL A 185 -5.37 -12.49 -8.28
CA VAL A 185 -4.39 -12.66 -7.18
C VAL A 185 -5.10 -13.08 -5.89
N LEU A 186 -6.24 -12.47 -5.55
CA LEU A 186 -7.01 -12.85 -4.36
C LEU A 186 -7.57 -14.28 -4.47
N GLY A 187 -8.02 -14.70 -5.65
CA GLY A 187 -8.47 -16.06 -5.93
C GLY A 187 -7.36 -17.10 -5.81
N VAL A 188 -6.17 -16.82 -6.37
CA VAL A 188 -4.99 -17.68 -6.22
C VAL A 188 -4.54 -17.73 -4.76
N GLN A 189 -4.54 -16.60 -4.06
CA GLN A 189 -4.19 -16.54 -2.63
C GLN A 189 -5.16 -17.38 -1.78
N PHE A 190 -6.46 -17.35 -2.09
CA PHE A 190 -7.47 -18.17 -1.44
C PHE A 190 -7.23 -19.67 -1.68
N TRP A 191 -6.88 -20.05 -2.92
CA TRP A 191 -6.54 -21.43 -3.25
C TRP A 191 -5.31 -21.92 -2.48
N VAL A 192 -4.22 -21.14 -2.48
CA VAL A 192 -2.98 -21.48 -1.76
C VAL A 192 -3.20 -21.53 -0.24
N ALA A 193 -4.11 -20.70 0.29
CA ALA A 193 -4.48 -20.74 1.69
C ALA A 193 -5.25 -22.03 2.07
N LEU A 194 -6.12 -22.54 1.19
CA LEU A 194 -6.87 -23.79 1.41
C LEU A 194 -6.03 -25.05 1.16
N PHE A 195 -5.26 -25.03 0.07
CA PHE A 195 -4.42 -26.13 -0.40
C PHE A 195 -2.96 -25.68 -0.45
N PRO A 196 -2.29 -25.56 0.70
CA PRO A 196 -0.88 -25.23 0.73
C PRO A 196 -0.06 -26.29 -0.01
N ILE A 197 0.94 -25.83 -0.78
CA ILE A 197 1.76 -26.70 -1.64
C ILE A 197 2.46 -27.77 -0.78
N GLY A 198 2.21 -29.04 -1.08
CA GLY A 198 2.81 -30.18 -0.37
C GLY A 198 2.06 -30.66 0.87
N LEU A 199 0.92 -30.07 1.23
CA LEU A 199 0.06 -30.48 2.34
C LEU A 199 -1.40 -30.64 1.88
N GLY A 200 -2.14 -31.53 2.54
CA GLY A 200 -3.60 -31.59 2.39
C GLY A 200 -4.30 -30.36 2.97
N ALA A 201 -5.63 -30.29 2.85
CA ALA A 201 -6.41 -29.17 3.38
C ALA A 201 -6.10 -28.91 4.87
N ASN A 202 -5.65 -27.69 5.20
CA ASN A 202 -5.22 -27.33 6.54
C ASN A 202 -5.89 -26.02 7.01
N ALA A 203 -6.81 -26.15 7.98
CA ALA A 203 -7.54 -25.01 8.53
C ALA A 203 -6.63 -23.96 9.19
N LYS A 204 -5.56 -24.39 9.87
CA LYS A 204 -4.61 -23.46 10.50
C LYS A 204 -3.88 -22.62 9.45
N ALA A 205 -3.42 -23.26 8.38
CA ALA A 205 -2.76 -22.56 7.27
C ALA A 205 -3.71 -21.59 6.56
N PHE A 206 -4.98 -21.97 6.40
CA PHE A 206 -6.00 -21.11 5.84
C PHE A 206 -6.21 -19.84 6.68
N PHE A 207 -6.48 -19.99 7.99
CA PHE A 207 -6.69 -18.84 8.85
C PHE A 207 -5.45 -17.98 8.99
N GLN A 208 -4.25 -18.57 9.03
CA GLN A 208 -3.00 -17.83 9.04
C GLN A 208 -2.82 -16.96 7.79
N ASN A 209 -3.04 -17.53 6.60
CA ASN A 209 -2.81 -16.83 5.34
C ASN A 209 -3.96 -15.91 4.92
N TYR A 210 -5.17 -16.15 5.42
CA TYR A 210 -6.39 -15.42 5.02
C TYR A 210 -6.98 -14.56 6.15
N LEU A 211 -6.29 -14.42 7.30
CA LEU A 211 -6.75 -13.62 8.43
C LEU A 211 -7.08 -12.18 8.02
N GLY A 212 -6.30 -11.58 7.12
CA GLY A 212 -6.50 -10.20 6.68
C GLY A 212 -7.91 -9.95 6.13
N SER A 213 -8.44 -10.89 5.33
CA SER A 213 -9.80 -10.79 4.79
C SER A 213 -10.85 -10.84 5.90
N VAL A 214 -10.67 -11.70 6.90
CA VAL A 214 -11.56 -11.80 8.06
C VAL A 214 -11.55 -10.49 8.86
N VAL A 215 -10.36 -9.94 9.11
CA VAL A 215 -10.19 -8.66 9.80
C VAL A 215 -10.92 -7.55 9.05
N ILE A 216 -10.74 -7.45 7.73
CA ILE A 216 -11.41 -6.43 6.90
C ILE A 216 -12.93 -6.58 6.96
N LEU A 217 -13.47 -7.80 6.88
CA LEU A 217 -14.90 -8.06 7.00
C LEU A 217 -15.45 -7.66 8.38
N VAL A 218 -14.71 -7.95 9.45
CA VAL A 218 -15.08 -7.54 10.82
C VAL A 218 -15.10 -6.01 10.94
N PHE A 219 -14.07 -5.32 10.46
CA PHE A 219 -14.03 -3.86 10.47
C PHE A 219 -15.15 -3.24 9.61
N TYR A 220 -15.44 -3.83 8.45
CA TYR A 220 -16.53 -3.40 7.59
C TYR A 220 -17.91 -3.59 8.27
N ALA A 221 -18.14 -4.76 8.88
CA ALA A 221 -19.37 -5.05 9.61
C ALA A 221 -19.53 -4.13 10.83
N ALA A 222 -18.46 -3.89 11.58
CA ALA A 222 -18.44 -2.96 12.71
C ALA A 222 -18.78 -1.53 12.27
N HIS A 223 -18.19 -1.06 11.17
CA HIS A 223 -18.52 0.24 10.59
C HIS A 223 -19.97 0.33 10.12
N LYS A 224 -20.51 -0.73 9.50
CA LYS A 224 -21.92 -0.80 9.08
C LYS A 224 -22.89 -0.82 10.24
N LEU A 225 -22.56 -1.54 11.31
CA LEU A 225 -23.35 -1.55 12.53
C LEU A 225 -23.35 -0.18 13.23
N TRP A 226 -22.19 0.49 13.25
CA TRP A 226 -22.03 1.83 13.82
C TRP A 226 -22.81 2.91 13.04
N THR A 227 -22.60 2.98 11.73
CA THR A 227 -23.27 3.97 10.86
C THR A 227 -24.75 3.68 10.67
N ARG A 228 -25.21 2.46 11.02
CA ARG A 228 -26.58 1.94 10.81
C ARG A 228 -27.08 2.07 9.37
N ASN A 229 -26.19 2.34 8.43
CA ASN A 229 -26.49 2.55 7.02
C ASN A 229 -26.00 1.35 6.22
N TRP A 230 -26.92 0.45 5.88
CA TRP A 230 -26.64 -0.76 5.12
C TRP A 230 -26.52 -0.53 3.61
N ARG A 231 -26.59 0.72 3.12
CA ARG A 231 -26.32 1.02 1.70
C ARG A 231 -24.85 0.71 1.38
N LEU A 232 -24.59 -0.27 0.53
CA LEU A 232 -23.22 -0.70 0.18
C LEU A 232 -22.44 0.41 -0.55
N TYR A 233 -23.11 1.15 -1.43
CA TYR A 233 -22.54 2.25 -2.19
C TYR A 233 -23.53 3.41 -2.29
N VAL A 234 -23.00 4.63 -2.39
CA VAL A 234 -23.79 5.82 -2.74
C VAL A 234 -24.18 5.73 -4.22
N PRO A 235 -25.47 5.87 -4.59
CA PRO A 235 -25.92 5.88 -5.98
C PRO A 235 -25.12 6.88 -6.82
N LEU A 236 -24.84 6.55 -8.08
CA LEU A 236 -23.97 7.40 -8.90
C LEU A 236 -24.50 8.84 -9.08
N ALA A 237 -25.82 9.02 -9.05
CA ALA A 237 -26.47 10.33 -9.16
C ALA A 237 -26.44 11.15 -7.85
N GLU A 238 -26.16 10.51 -6.71
CA GLU A 238 -26.03 11.16 -5.39
C GLU A 238 -24.57 11.47 -5.03
N ILE A 239 -23.62 11.12 -5.91
CA ILE A 239 -22.20 11.36 -5.65
C ILE A 239 -21.92 12.87 -5.79
N ASP A 240 -21.54 13.48 -4.68
CA ASP A 240 -21.12 14.87 -4.63
C ASP A 240 -19.74 15.05 -5.30
N LEU A 241 -19.69 15.86 -6.36
CA LEU A 241 -18.49 16.19 -7.13
C LEU A 241 -17.96 17.60 -6.83
N ASP A 242 -18.68 18.40 -6.05
CA ASP A 242 -18.42 19.83 -5.89
C ASP A 242 -17.85 20.19 -4.52
N SER A 243 -18.32 19.52 -3.45
CA SER A 243 -17.88 19.84 -2.08
C SER A 243 -16.37 19.63 -1.88
N GLY A 244 -15.69 20.66 -1.41
CA GLY A 244 -14.26 20.61 -1.09
C GLY A 244 -13.32 20.60 -2.30
N ARG A 245 -13.85 20.81 -3.52
CA ARG A 245 -13.03 21.02 -4.72
C ARG A 245 -12.18 22.28 -4.54
N ARG A 246 -10.87 22.16 -4.74
CA ARG A 246 -10.01 23.34 -4.87
C ARG A 246 -10.33 24.00 -6.20
N GLU A 247 -10.67 25.28 -6.16
CA GLU A 247 -10.73 26.12 -7.35
C GLU A 247 -9.32 26.24 -7.90
N ALA A 248 -9.03 25.42 -8.91
CA ALA A 248 -7.78 25.46 -9.64
C ALA A 248 -8.06 26.19 -10.96
N ASP A 249 -7.21 27.16 -11.30
CA ASP A 249 -7.32 27.87 -12.56
C ASP A 249 -6.89 26.92 -13.70
N MET A 250 -7.91 26.29 -14.31
CA MET A 250 -7.72 25.24 -15.30
C MET A 250 -7.03 25.77 -16.57
N GLU A 251 -7.12 27.07 -16.86
CA GLU A 251 -6.43 27.69 -17.99
C GLU A 251 -4.92 27.75 -17.75
N ILE A 252 -4.49 28.16 -16.55
CA ILE A 252 -3.07 28.18 -16.17
C ILE A 252 -2.50 26.78 -16.23
N ILE A 253 -3.19 25.80 -15.65
CA ILE A 253 -2.74 24.40 -15.62
C ILE A 253 -2.64 23.82 -17.03
N ARG A 254 -3.63 24.07 -17.89
CA ARG A 254 -3.57 23.61 -19.29
C ARG A 254 -2.38 24.20 -20.02
N LYS A 255 -2.12 25.50 -19.83
CA LYS A 255 -0.98 26.18 -20.43
C LYS A 255 0.34 25.57 -19.96
N GLU A 256 0.49 25.32 -18.66
CA GLU A 256 1.67 24.64 -18.10
C GLU A 256 1.86 23.22 -18.68
N ILE A 257 0.78 22.45 -18.82
CA ILE A 257 0.82 21.10 -19.41
C ILE A 257 1.20 21.16 -20.89
N GLU A 258 0.63 22.09 -21.66
CA GLU A 258 0.96 22.28 -23.08
C GLU A 258 2.41 22.71 -23.29
N GLU A 259 2.90 23.63 -22.47
CA GLU A 259 4.30 24.05 -22.46
C GLU A 259 5.23 22.88 -22.11
N ALA A 260 4.89 22.07 -21.10
CA ALA A 260 5.63 20.88 -20.75
C ALA A 260 5.65 19.84 -21.89
N HIS A 261 4.52 19.62 -22.55
CA HIS A 261 4.43 18.73 -23.72
C HIS A 261 5.20 19.27 -24.93
N ALA A 262 5.18 20.58 -25.17
CA ALA A 262 5.97 21.21 -26.22
C ALA A 262 7.48 21.09 -25.95
N ALA A 263 7.91 21.32 -24.71
CA ALA A 263 9.28 21.13 -24.26
C ALA A 263 9.73 19.67 -24.41
N LEU A 264 8.86 18.70 -24.08
CA LEU A 264 9.13 17.28 -24.30
C LEU A 264 9.25 16.93 -25.80
N ARG A 265 8.38 17.48 -26.66
CA ARG A 265 8.45 17.26 -28.12
C ARG A 265 9.73 17.81 -28.74
N ALA A 266 10.28 18.89 -28.20
CA ALA A 266 11.54 19.49 -28.64
C ALA A 266 12.78 18.66 -28.25
N LYS A 267 12.66 17.71 -27.30
CA LYS A 267 13.79 16.89 -26.87
C LYS A 267 14.10 15.75 -27.85
N PRO A 268 15.38 15.35 -27.99
CA PRO A 268 15.77 14.20 -28.81
C PRO A 268 15.14 12.89 -28.30
N PHE A 269 15.01 11.90 -29.19
CA PHE A 269 14.28 10.65 -28.92
C PHE A 269 14.75 9.91 -27.66
N TYR A 270 16.05 9.84 -27.39
CA TYR A 270 16.59 9.19 -26.19
C TYR A 270 16.17 9.91 -24.90
N ALA A 271 16.12 11.25 -24.91
CA ALA A 271 15.69 12.05 -23.77
C ALA A 271 14.18 11.95 -23.56
N ARG A 272 13.39 11.86 -24.63
CA ARG A 272 11.95 11.58 -24.56
C ARG A 272 11.65 10.20 -23.99
N LEU A 273 12.40 9.18 -24.41
CA LEU A 273 12.27 7.84 -23.85
C LEU A 273 12.65 7.83 -22.37
N TRP A 274 13.75 8.48 -22.01
CA TRP A 274 14.17 8.61 -20.61
C TRP A 274 13.11 9.32 -19.74
N ASP A 275 12.59 10.46 -20.20
CA ASP A 275 11.57 11.23 -19.51
C ASP A 275 10.21 10.51 -19.45
N TYR A 276 9.85 9.73 -20.47
CA TYR A 276 8.60 8.96 -20.46
C TYR A 276 8.57 7.90 -19.35
N TRP A 277 9.72 7.31 -19.02
CA TRP A 277 9.86 6.31 -17.96
C TRP A 277 10.28 6.92 -16.59
N CYS A 278 10.65 8.19 -16.55
CA CYS A 278 11.04 8.93 -15.34
C CYS A 278 9.84 9.60 -14.65
#